data_AF-A0A7S2N338-F1
#
_entry.id   AF-A0A7S2N338-F1
#
_cell.length_a   1.000
_cell.length_b   1.000
_cell.length_c   1.000
_cell.angle_alpha   90.00
_cell.angle_beta   90.00
_cell.angle_gamma   90.00
#
_symmetry.space_group_name_H-M   'P 1'
#
loop_
_entity.id
_entity.type
_entity.pdbx_description
1 polymer ?
#
loop_
_entity_poly.entity_id
_entity_poly.type
_entity_poly.pdbx_seq_one_letter_code
_entity_poly.pdbx_strand_id
1 'polypeptide(L)'
;GTALTVFGVSGTFLLVTVLPFQEVRDLNPLFITHTEIEAMAMTIGVGSFLVLTTCAISGTITHVAQYWGAIRELLRASIECFSAMRSMLIPPLLEALWKFFMAWILMTNFLSLISVGWYDDHRTEIDGQKFKGLNARFYFDWSLTPWILFYVYGAVWIMELCTAVSQFVVAYTVELWWFVDQRRGG
;
A
#
# COMPACT_ATOMS: atom_id res chain seq x y z
N GLY A 1 -10.12 21.56 -17.82
CA GLY A 1 -8.86 22.20 -17.43
C GLY A 1 -7.87 21.20 -16.86
N THR A 2 -8.16 20.66 -15.68
CA THR A 2 -7.26 19.80 -14.87
C THR A 2 -6.87 18.46 -15.49
N ALA A 3 -7.76 17.80 -16.24
CA ALA A 3 -7.41 16.55 -16.92
C ALA A 3 -6.35 16.78 -18.01
N LEU A 4 -6.46 17.88 -18.78
CA LEU A 4 -5.55 18.18 -19.87
C LEU A 4 -4.12 18.47 -19.36
N THR A 5 -3.99 19.08 -18.18
CA THR A 5 -2.69 19.35 -17.55
C THR A 5 -2.03 18.08 -17.02
N VAL A 6 -2.80 17.13 -16.49
CA VAL A 6 -2.28 15.85 -15.96
C VAL A 6 -1.79 14.92 -17.07
N PHE A 7 -2.55 14.84 -18.18
CA PHE A 7 -2.12 14.11 -19.38
C PHE A 7 -0.90 14.74 -20.03
N GLY A 8 -0.82 16.08 -20.05
CA GLY A 8 0.33 16.80 -20.60
C GLY A 8 1.65 16.50 -19.86
N VAL A 9 1.63 16.49 -18.52
CA VAL A 9 2.85 16.26 -17.70
C VAL A 9 3.33 14.82 -17.76
N SER A 10 2.42 13.86 -17.89
CA SER A 10 2.78 12.43 -17.95
C SER A 10 3.25 12.01 -19.34
N GLY A 11 2.62 12.58 -20.38
CA GLY A 11 3.04 12.40 -21.77
C GLY A 11 4.42 12.99 -22.04
N THR A 12 4.73 14.17 -21.49
CA THR A 12 6.08 14.75 -21.59
C THR A 12 7.13 13.93 -20.85
N PHE A 13 6.79 13.34 -19.70
CA PHE A 13 7.71 12.45 -18.98
C PHE A 13 8.05 11.19 -19.80
N LEU A 14 7.05 10.55 -20.40
CA LEU A 14 7.27 9.39 -21.27
C LEU A 14 8.09 9.77 -22.52
N LEU A 15 7.78 10.91 -23.14
CA LEU A 15 8.54 11.45 -24.28
C LEU A 15 10.00 11.74 -23.93
N VAL A 16 10.27 12.31 -22.77
CA VAL A 16 11.64 12.61 -22.32
C VAL A 16 12.41 11.33 -21.99
N THR A 17 11.74 10.28 -21.48
CA THR A 17 12.40 9.00 -21.17
C THR A 17 12.60 8.08 -22.37
N VAL A 18 11.80 8.20 -23.43
CA VAL A 18 11.86 7.33 -24.62
C VAL A 18 12.64 7.97 -25.77
N LEU A 19 12.69 9.31 -25.86
CA LEU A 19 13.45 9.96 -26.92
C LEU A 19 14.96 9.83 -26.69
N PRO A 20 15.74 9.51 -27.74
CA PRO A 20 17.17 9.23 -27.66
C PRO A 20 17.98 10.54 -27.59
N PHE A 21 17.69 11.38 -26.60
CA PHE A 21 18.58 12.50 -26.30
C PHE A 21 19.83 11.94 -25.61
N GLN A 22 20.95 11.88 -26.35
CA GLN A 22 22.23 11.39 -25.82
C GLN A 22 22.61 12.10 -24.53
N GLU A 23 22.33 13.40 -24.41
CA GLU A 23 22.59 14.19 -23.20
C GLU A 23 21.81 13.73 -21.96
N VAL A 24 20.61 13.16 -22.15
CA VAL A 24 19.76 12.66 -21.05
C VAL A 24 20.10 11.21 -20.69
N ARG A 25 20.65 10.46 -21.65
CA ARG A 25 21.05 9.06 -21.47
C ARG A 25 22.14 8.92 -20.41
N ASP A 26 23.13 9.81 -20.45
CA ASP A 26 24.29 9.77 -19.55
C ASP A 26 23.94 10.19 -18.11
N LEU A 27 22.80 10.87 -17.91
CA LEU A 27 22.29 11.29 -16.60
C LEU A 27 21.43 10.23 -15.90
N ASN A 28 21.04 9.16 -16.61
CA ASN A 28 20.11 8.17 -16.06
C ASN A 28 20.87 7.02 -15.37
N PRO A 29 20.68 6.82 -14.05
CA PRO A 29 21.42 5.81 -13.28
C PRO A 29 21.18 4.36 -13.76
N LEU A 30 20.08 4.10 -14.47
CA LEU A 30 19.81 2.79 -15.06
C LEU A 30 20.79 2.44 -16.18
N PHE A 31 21.18 3.42 -17.01
CA PHE A 31 22.13 3.21 -18.10
C PHE A 31 23.59 3.13 -17.62
N ILE A 32 23.88 3.60 -16.41
CA ILE A 32 25.20 3.47 -15.77
C ILE A 32 25.42 2.05 -15.22
N THR A 33 24.34 1.39 -14.77
CA THR A 33 24.41 0.13 -14.02
C THR A 33 24.07 -1.11 -14.85
N HIS A 34 23.31 -0.96 -15.94
CA HIS A 34 22.81 -2.08 -16.74
C HIS A 34 23.22 -1.95 -18.20
N THR A 35 23.14 -3.06 -18.93
CA THR A 35 23.38 -3.04 -20.38
C THR A 35 22.32 -2.21 -21.10
N GLU A 36 22.66 -1.63 -22.25
CA GLU A 36 21.78 -0.69 -22.95
C GLU A 36 20.39 -1.25 -23.25
N ILE A 37 20.32 -2.55 -23.58
CA ILE A 37 19.07 -3.24 -23.92
C ILE A 37 18.21 -3.46 -22.68
N GLU A 38 18.81 -3.86 -21.55
CA GLU A 38 18.11 -4.05 -20.28
C GLU A 38 17.60 -2.71 -19.72
N ALA A 39 18.43 -1.67 -19.75
CA ALA A 39 18.05 -0.33 -19.32
C ALA A 39 16.87 0.21 -20.15
N MET A 40 16.90 0.01 -21.48
CA MET A 40 15.80 0.40 -22.37
C MET A 40 14.50 -0.38 -22.08
N ALA A 41 14.60 -1.68 -21.82
CA ALA A 41 13.43 -2.47 -21.46
C ALA A 41 12.81 -2.01 -20.12
N MET A 42 13.65 -1.72 -19.11
CA MET A 42 13.20 -1.22 -17.81
C MET A 42 12.56 0.16 -17.90
N THR A 43 13.13 1.10 -18.67
CA THR A 43 12.55 2.45 -18.82
C THR A 43 11.22 2.42 -19.55
N ILE A 44 11.07 1.60 -20.60
CA ILE A 44 9.79 1.38 -21.29
C ILE A 44 8.76 0.80 -20.32
N GLY A 45 9.14 -0.17 -19.49
CA GLY A 45 8.27 -0.76 -18.48
C GLY A 45 7.77 0.26 -17.46
N VAL A 46 8.68 1.04 -16.87
CA VAL A 46 8.34 2.10 -15.89
C VAL A 46 7.50 3.20 -16.54
N GLY A 47 7.85 3.66 -17.75
CA GLY A 47 7.09 4.67 -18.47
C GLY A 47 5.66 4.20 -18.77
N SER A 48 5.49 2.97 -19.23
CA SER A 48 4.18 2.38 -19.51
C SER A 48 3.32 2.29 -18.25
N PHE A 49 3.92 1.85 -17.13
CA PHE A 49 3.24 1.82 -15.85
C PHE A 49 2.78 3.22 -15.41
N LEU A 50 3.65 4.22 -15.50
CA LEU A 50 3.31 5.60 -15.14
C LEU A 50 2.16 6.14 -16.00
N VAL A 51 2.20 5.95 -17.32
CA VAL A 51 1.11 6.38 -18.20
C VAL A 51 -0.21 5.68 -17.86
N LEU A 52 -0.19 4.36 -17.63
CA LEU A 52 -1.39 3.63 -17.21
C LEU A 52 -1.96 4.17 -15.89
N THR A 53 -1.09 4.45 -14.91
CA THR A 53 -1.54 5.03 -13.63
C THR A 53 -2.11 6.44 -13.81
N THR A 54 -1.49 7.30 -14.63
CA THR A 54 -2.02 8.63 -14.94
C THR A 54 -3.37 8.54 -15.66
N CYS A 55 -3.50 7.64 -16.64
CA CYS A 55 -4.76 7.41 -17.35
C CYS A 55 -5.86 6.96 -16.37
N ALA A 56 -5.56 6.01 -15.48
CA ALA A 56 -6.47 5.54 -14.46
C ALA A 56 -6.90 6.67 -13.52
N ILE A 57 -5.95 7.43 -12.98
CA ILE A 57 -6.21 8.58 -12.11
C ILE A 57 -7.08 9.62 -12.84
N SER A 58 -6.73 9.96 -14.07
CA SER A 58 -7.49 10.94 -14.86
C SER A 58 -8.92 10.46 -15.14
N GLY A 59 -9.09 9.17 -15.44
CA GLY A 59 -10.40 8.54 -15.59
C GLY A 59 -11.22 8.57 -14.30
N THR A 60 -10.59 8.31 -13.15
CA THR A 60 -11.29 8.44 -11.85
C THR A 60 -11.70 9.88 -11.56
N ILE A 61 -10.85 10.87 -11.87
CA ILE A 61 -11.15 12.29 -11.66
C ILE A 61 -12.30 12.75 -12.55
N THR A 62 -12.30 12.39 -13.84
CA THR A 62 -13.39 12.79 -14.75
C THR A 62 -14.71 12.15 -14.37
N HIS A 63 -14.69 10.87 -13.96
CA HIS A 63 -15.87 10.20 -13.45
C HIS A 63 -16.38 10.87 -12.16
N VAL A 64 -15.50 11.14 -11.19
CA VAL A 64 -15.86 11.84 -9.94
C VAL A 64 -16.42 13.25 -10.21
N ALA A 65 -15.86 13.97 -11.18
CA ALA A 65 -16.32 15.32 -11.54
C ALA A 65 -17.78 15.34 -12.05
N GLN A 66 -18.23 14.28 -12.74
CA GLN A 66 -19.62 14.16 -13.19
C GLN A 66 -20.59 14.03 -12.00
N TYR A 67 -20.17 13.37 -10.92
CA TYR A 67 -20.98 13.16 -9.73
C TYR A 67 -20.73 14.20 -8.62
N TRP A 68 -20.05 15.30 -8.93
CA TRP A 68 -19.66 16.29 -7.91
C TRP A 68 -20.85 16.86 -7.13
N GLY A 69 -21.99 17.05 -7.81
CA GLY A 69 -23.24 17.48 -7.15
C GLY A 69 -23.72 16.48 -6.10
N ALA A 70 -23.81 15.20 -6.46
CA ALA A 70 -24.23 14.14 -5.55
C ALA A 70 -23.25 13.97 -4.38
N ILE A 71 -21.94 14.05 -4.65
CA ILE A 71 -20.90 14.00 -3.62
C ILE A 71 -21.04 15.16 -2.64
N ARG A 72 -21.34 16.37 -3.11
CA ARG A 72 -21.52 17.54 -2.25
C ARG A 72 -22.71 17.38 -1.30
N GLU A 73 -23.83 16.86 -1.80
CA GLU A 73 -25.01 16.60 -0.96
C GLU A 73 -24.71 15.49 0.07
N LEU A 74 -24.03 14.43 -0.34
CA LEU A 74 -23.64 13.33 0.53
C LEU A 74 -22.64 13.78 1.61
N LEU A 75 -21.70 14.66 1.25
CA LEU A 75 -20.76 15.29 2.17
C LEU A 75 -21.47 16.23 3.15
N ARG A 76 -22.44 17.02 2.68
CA ARG A 76 -23.25 17.88 3.54
C ARG A 76 -24.05 17.07 4.56
N ALA A 77 -24.73 16.01 4.10
CA ALA A 77 -25.46 15.10 4.98
C ALA A 77 -24.52 14.39 5.98
N SER A 78 -23.33 13.99 5.54
CA SER A 78 -22.32 13.41 6.42
C SER A 78 -21.85 14.40 7.49
N ILE A 79 -21.55 15.65 7.12
CA ILE A 79 -21.16 16.71 8.05
C ILE A 79 -22.28 16.99 9.06
N GLU A 80 -23.53 17.02 8.60
CA GLU A 80 -24.68 17.20 9.47
C GLU A 80 -24.80 16.07 10.49
N CYS A 81 -24.66 14.81 10.04
CA CYS A 81 -24.60 13.63 10.91
C CYS A 81 -23.45 13.73 11.94
N PHE A 82 -22.22 14.06 11.50
CA PHE A 82 -21.07 14.23 12.40
C PHE A 82 -21.27 15.36 13.42
N SER A 83 -21.89 16.45 13.00
CA SER A 83 -22.17 17.60 13.88
C SER A 83 -23.27 17.29 14.91
N ALA A 84 -24.26 16.48 14.52
CA ALA A 84 -25.35 16.04 15.38
C ALA A 84 -24.89 14.97 16.39
N MET A 85 -23.95 14.10 16.00
CA MET A 85 -23.39 13.05 16.84
C MET A 85 -21.91 13.26 17.09
N ARG A 86 -21.58 14.09 18.09
CA ARG A 86 -20.18 14.38 18.46
C ARG A 86 -19.39 13.12 18.88
N SER A 87 -20.07 12.05 19.29
CA SER A 87 -19.46 10.74 19.59
C SER A 87 -19.00 9.97 18.36
N MET A 88 -19.39 10.39 17.14
CA MET A 88 -19.08 9.69 15.89
C MET A 88 -17.58 9.76 15.49
N LEU A 89 -16.79 10.63 16.13
CA LEU A 89 -15.33 10.67 15.98
C LEU A 89 -14.60 9.63 16.82
N ILE A 90 -15.24 9.05 17.84
CA ILE A 90 -14.62 8.04 18.71
C ILE A 90 -14.43 6.71 17.96
N PRO A 91 -15.43 6.17 17.22
CA PRO A 91 -15.26 4.94 16.44
C PRO A 91 -14.08 4.93 15.46
N PRO A 92 -13.87 5.94 14.59
CA PRO A 92 -12.74 5.92 13.65
C PRO A 92 -11.38 6.02 14.36
N LEU A 93 -11.30 6.75 15.49
CA LEU A 93 -10.08 6.79 16.30
C LEU A 93 -9.79 5.43 16.94
N LEU A 94 -10.82 4.81 17.52
CA LEU A 94 -10.69 3.49 18.14
C LEU A 94 -10.36 2.41 17.10
N GLU A 95 -10.95 2.49 15.91
CA GLU A 95 -10.62 1.64 14.77
C GLU A 95 -9.15 1.80 14.37
N ALA A 96 -8.67 3.03 14.22
CA ALA A 96 -7.29 3.30 13.85
C ALA A 96 -6.30 2.73 14.88
N LEU A 97 -6.59 2.93 16.18
CA LEU A 97 -5.79 2.34 17.26
C LEU A 97 -5.84 0.81 17.22
N TRP A 98 -7.02 0.22 17.07
CA TRP A 98 -7.18 -1.23 17.02
C TRP A 98 -6.44 -1.86 15.83
N LYS A 99 -6.57 -1.25 14.64
CA LYS A 99 -5.85 -1.67 13.43
C LYS A 99 -4.34 -1.54 13.61
N PHE A 100 -3.87 -0.47 14.25
CA PHE A 100 -2.45 -0.30 14.57
C PHE A 100 -1.94 -1.42 15.49
N PHE A 101 -2.67 -1.74 16.56
CA PHE A 101 -2.31 -2.84 17.46
C PHE A 101 -2.32 -4.20 16.77
N MET A 102 -3.33 -4.48 15.94
CA MET A 102 -3.38 -5.73 15.17
C MET A 102 -2.25 -5.84 14.16
N ALA A 103 -1.97 -4.78 13.41
CA ALA A 103 -0.85 -4.73 12.48
C ALA A 103 0.49 -4.93 13.22
N TRP A 104 0.66 -4.30 14.38
CA TRP A 104 1.85 -4.46 15.22
C TRP A 104 2.05 -5.91 15.65
N ILE A 105 1.01 -6.56 16.18
CA ILE A 105 1.05 -7.97 16.61
C ILE A 105 1.33 -8.89 15.43
N LEU A 106 0.69 -8.66 14.28
CA LEU A 106 0.92 -9.47 13.09
C LEU A 106 2.36 -9.32 12.56
N MET A 107 2.92 -8.11 12.61
CA MET A 107 4.29 -7.85 12.18
C MET A 107 5.34 -8.46 13.11
N THR A 108 5.15 -8.43 14.42
CA THR A 108 6.10 -9.05 15.37
C THR A 108 6.11 -10.58 15.21
N ASN A 109 4.93 -11.20 15.04
CA ASN A 109 4.83 -12.63 14.75
C ASN A 109 5.40 -13.00 13.38
N PHE A 110 5.22 -12.13 12.37
CA PHE A 110 5.82 -12.32 11.05
C PHE A 110 7.35 -12.30 11.09
N LEU A 111 7.92 -11.36 11.86
CA LEU A 111 9.36 -11.29 12.07
C LEU A 111 9.88 -12.56 12.76
N SER A 112 9.13 -13.08 13.74
CA SER A 112 9.44 -14.36 14.38
C SER A 112 9.42 -15.52 13.38
N LEU A 113 8.49 -15.53 12.42
CA LEU A 113 8.40 -16.56 11.39
C LEU A 113 9.60 -16.51 10.43
N ILE A 114 10.01 -15.32 9.99
CA ILE A 114 11.18 -15.13 9.12
C ILE A 114 12.50 -15.46 9.84
N SER A 115 12.54 -15.33 11.17
CA SER A 115 13.74 -15.65 11.94
C SER A 115 14.08 -17.16 11.97
N VAL A 116 13.17 -18.02 11.52
CA VAL A 116 13.42 -19.46 11.43
C VAL A 116 14.34 -19.77 10.25
N GLY A 117 15.53 -20.26 10.56
CA GLY A 117 16.49 -20.77 9.61
C GLY A 117 17.65 -21.44 10.33
N TRP A 118 18.61 -21.94 9.56
CA TRP A 118 19.79 -22.59 10.09
C TRP A 118 21.02 -21.72 9.86
N TYR A 119 21.86 -21.66 10.89
CA TYR A 119 23.17 -21.06 10.80
C TYR A 119 24.18 -22.15 10.47
N ASP A 120 24.88 -21.97 9.35
CA ASP A 120 26.03 -22.81 9.05
C ASP A 120 27.22 -22.30 9.87
N ASP A 121 27.49 -22.99 10.97
CA ASP A 121 28.63 -22.71 11.82
C ASP A 121 29.88 -23.25 11.10
N HIS A 122 30.42 -22.46 10.18
CA HIS A 122 31.67 -22.78 9.48
C HIS A 122 32.78 -22.89 10.53
N ARG A 123 33.08 -24.13 10.93
CA ARG A 123 34.18 -24.44 11.82
C ARG A 123 35.45 -24.38 11.01
N THR A 124 36.18 -23.27 11.13
CA THR A 124 37.54 -23.18 10.60
C THR A 124 38.40 -24.13 11.44
N GLU A 125 38.91 -25.19 10.82
CA GLU A 125 39.82 -26.12 11.47
C GLU A 125 41.24 -25.56 11.32
N ILE A 126 41.79 -25.06 12.43
CA ILE A 126 43.18 -24.60 12.49
C ILE A 126 43.89 -25.60 13.40
N ASP A 127 44.86 -26.32 12.84
CA ASP A 127 45.72 -27.25 13.58
C ASP A 127 44.94 -28.43 14.24
N GLY A 128 43.93 -28.96 13.54
CA GLY A 128 43.08 -30.05 14.03
C GLY A 128 42.07 -29.65 15.11
N GLN A 129 42.09 -28.38 15.55
CA GLN A 129 41.11 -27.84 16.47
C GLN A 129 40.06 -27.04 15.71
N LYS A 130 38.79 -27.38 15.96
CA LYS A 130 37.65 -26.70 15.33
C LYS A 130 37.30 -25.46 16.12
N PHE A 131 37.59 -24.29 15.56
CA PHE A 131 37.20 -23.01 16.16
C PHE A 131 35.88 -22.54 15.56
N LYS A 132 35.04 -21.93 16.40
CA LYS A 132 33.82 -21.27 15.95
C LYS A 132 34.21 -20.00 15.19
N GLY A 133 33.97 -19.97 13.89
CA GLY A 133 34.29 -18.82 13.05
C GLY A 133 33.50 -17.58 13.47
N LEU A 134 34.10 -16.39 13.32
CA LEU A 134 33.44 -15.10 13.62
C LEU A 134 32.27 -14.80 12.66
N ASN A 135 32.24 -15.46 11.50
CA ASN A 135 31.26 -15.21 10.45
C ASN A 135 30.27 -16.38 10.35
N ALA A 136 29.04 -16.18 10.82
CA ALA A 136 27.95 -17.13 10.65
C ALA A 136 27.11 -16.74 9.44
N ARG A 137 26.91 -17.68 8.50
CA ARG A 137 26.01 -17.47 7.36
C ARG A 137 24.63 -18.03 7.70
N PHE A 138 23.61 -17.19 7.57
CA PHE A 138 22.22 -17.58 7.72
C PHE A 138 21.70 -18.14 6.40
N TYR A 139 21.15 -19.35 6.45
CA TYR A 139 20.48 -19.98 5.31
C TYR A 139 19.00 -20.07 5.60
N PHE A 140 18.22 -19.45 4.71
CA PHE A 140 16.77 -19.47 4.78
C PHE A 140 16.23 -20.82 4.30
N ASP A 141 15.29 -21.40 5.06
CA ASP A 141 14.63 -22.64 4.66
C ASP A 141 13.52 -22.37 3.65
N TRP A 142 13.79 -22.71 2.39
CA TRP A 142 12.80 -22.60 1.31
C TRP A 142 11.57 -23.49 1.51
N SER A 143 11.64 -24.51 2.37
CA SER A 143 10.46 -25.33 2.71
C SER A 143 9.40 -24.55 3.50
N LEU A 144 9.79 -23.45 4.15
CA LEU A 144 8.90 -22.56 4.91
C LEU A 144 8.16 -21.54 4.05
N THR A 145 8.52 -21.38 2.77
CA THR A 145 7.89 -20.38 1.88
C THR A 145 6.36 -20.48 1.80
N PRO A 146 5.73 -21.68 1.69
CA PRO A 146 4.27 -21.79 1.68
C PRO A 146 3.62 -21.31 2.99
N TRP A 147 4.28 -21.53 4.13
CA TRP A 147 3.79 -21.10 5.43
C TRP A 147 3.84 -19.59 5.60
N ILE A 148 4.88 -18.94 5.07
CA ILE A 148 4.98 -17.48 5.01
C ILE A 148 3.86 -16.89 4.15
N LEU A 149 3.60 -17.45 2.97
CA LEU A 149 2.52 -16.98 2.09
C LEU A 149 1.15 -17.14 2.75
N PHE A 150 0.91 -18.30 3.38
CA PHE A 150 -0.31 -18.55 4.14
C PHE A 150 -0.49 -17.55 5.29
N TYR A 151 0.59 -17.24 6.01
CA TYR A 151 0.58 -16.24 7.08
C TYR A 151 0.24 -14.84 6.56
N VAL A 152 0.87 -14.40 5.46
CA VAL A 152 0.59 -13.08 4.84
C VAL A 152 -0.88 -13.01 4.41
N TYR A 153 -1.39 -14.06 3.78
CA TYR A 153 -2.81 -14.14 3.39
C TYR A 153 -3.74 -14.05 4.61
N GLY A 154 -3.45 -14.80 5.68
CA GLY A 154 -4.19 -14.73 6.94
C GLY A 154 -4.14 -13.35 7.60
N ALA A 155 -2.98 -12.68 7.57
CA ALA A 155 -2.81 -11.32 8.08
C ALA A 155 -3.69 -10.30 7.33
N VAL A 156 -3.72 -10.37 6.00
CA VAL A 156 -4.63 -9.56 5.18
C VAL A 156 -6.08 -9.83 5.57
N TRP A 157 -6.47 -11.10 5.70
CA TRP A 157 -7.83 -11.48 6.07
C TRP A 157 -8.26 -10.95 7.44
N ILE A 158 -7.38 -10.99 8.44
CA ILE A 158 -7.65 -10.42 9.77
C ILE A 158 -7.85 -8.90 9.69
N MET A 159 -7.05 -8.20 8.88
CA MET A 159 -7.18 -6.75 8.67
C MET A 159 -8.47 -6.38 7.93
N GLU A 160 -8.88 -7.19 6.95
CA GLU A 160 -10.18 -7.06 6.28
C GLU A 160 -11.34 -7.25 7.27
N LEU A 161 -11.25 -8.24 8.17
CA LEU A 161 -12.25 -8.45 9.20
C LEU A 161 -12.37 -7.26 10.15
N CYS A 162 -11.25 -6.65 10.55
CA CYS A 162 -11.26 -5.41 11.35
C CYS A 162 -11.95 -4.26 10.60
N THR A 163 -11.74 -4.16 9.29
CA THR A 163 -12.39 -3.16 8.43
C THR A 163 -13.89 -3.40 8.32
N ALA A 164 -14.31 -4.65 8.13
CA ALA A 164 -15.72 -5.02 8.05
C ALA A 164 -16.47 -4.68 9.35
N VAL A 165 -15.88 -4.94 10.51
CA VAL A 165 -16.45 -4.59 11.81
C VAL A 165 -16.61 -3.07 11.95
N SER A 166 -15.62 -2.27 11.53
CA SER A 166 -15.77 -0.82 11.59
C SER A 166 -16.87 -0.31 10.66
N GLN A 167 -16.94 -0.81 9.43
CA GLN A 167 -17.99 -0.47 8.48
C GLN A 167 -19.38 -0.78 9.07
N PHE A 168 -19.52 -1.92 9.74
CA PHE A 168 -20.75 -2.28 10.45
C PHE A 168 -21.10 -1.27 11.56
N VAL A 169 -20.13 -0.89 12.41
CA VAL A 169 -20.36 0.09 13.49
C VAL A 169 -20.76 1.46 12.95
N VAL A 170 -20.10 1.92 11.88
CA VAL A 170 -20.43 3.20 11.23
C VAL A 170 -21.83 3.14 10.62
N ALA A 171 -22.16 2.08 9.87
CA ALA A 171 -23.49 1.90 9.29
C ALA A 171 -24.59 1.90 10.36
N TYR A 172 -24.40 1.14 11.44
CA TYR A 172 -25.33 1.11 12.57
C TYR A 172 -25.52 2.49 13.22
N THR A 173 -24.45 3.26 13.36
CA THR A 173 -24.51 4.61 13.94
C THR A 173 -25.31 5.57 13.04
N VAL A 174 -25.12 5.50 11.73
CA VAL A 174 -25.86 6.32 10.76
C VAL A 174 -27.35 5.95 10.75
N GLU A 175 -27.70 4.66 10.82
CA GLU A 175 -29.10 4.22 10.95
C GLU A 175 -29.75 4.77 12.22
N LEU A 176 -29.04 4.73 13.35
CA LEU A 176 -29.54 5.28 14.61
C LEU A 176 -29.80 6.79 14.49
N TRP A 177 -28.91 7.53 13.84
CA TRP A 177 -29.08 8.96 13.57
C TRP A 177 -30.33 9.23 12.74
N TRP A 178 -30.49 8.49 11.65
CA TRP A 178 -31.62 8.63 10.73
C TRP A 178 -32.98 8.47 11.44
N PHE A 179 -33.12 7.45 12.30
CA PHE A 179 -34.36 7.23 13.04
C PHE A 179 -34.61 8.26 14.15
N VAL A 180 -33.56 8.86 14.72
CA VAL A 180 -33.70 9.93 15.72
C VAL A 180 -34.21 11.22 15.07
N ASP A 181 -33.73 11.54 13.87
CA ASP A 181 -34.14 12.74 13.15
C ASP A 181 -35.63 12.69 12.76
N GLN A 182 -36.09 11.54 12.23
CA GLN A 182 -37.51 11.35 11.86
C GLN A 182 -38.48 11.55 13.03
N ARG A 183 -38.08 11.23 14.26
CA ARG A 183 -38.92 11.43 15.45
C ARG A 183 -39.03 12.88 15.91
N ARG A 184 -38.12 13.76 15.48
CA ARG A 184 -38.11 15.18 15.88
C ARG A 184 -38.89 16.08 14.92
N GLY A 185 -39.07 15.64 13.67
CA GLY A 185 -39.79 16.39 12.63
C GLY A 185 -41.26 16.02 12.44
N GLY A 186 -41.81 15.10 13.25
CA GLY A 186 -43.21 14.67 13.25
C GLY A 186 -44.02 15.22 14.41
#